data_AF-A0A6I9UIG5-F1
#
_entry.id   AF-A0A6I9UIG5-F1
#
_cell.length_a   1.000
_cell.length_b   1.000
_cell.length_c   1.000
_cell.angle_alpha   90.00
_cell.angle_beta   90.00
_cell.angle_gamma   90.00
#
_symmetry.space_group_name_H-M   'P 1'
#
loop_
_entity.id
_entity.type
_entity.pdbx_description
1 polymer ?
#
loop_
_entity_poly.entity_id
_entity_poly.type
_entity_poly.pdbx_seq_one_letter_code
_entity_poly.pdbx_strand_id
1 'polypeptide(L)'
;MGFLDADVPRLKILDFSIRLLLVPFNLVAIWIAVNNRENNIDYGELEFADFIGLKYMVCISAVSAGYALFAAVSSWIRCLVTRAWIFFVADQLLNQVLAYLMVTSVATLVEFLYLAYNGDQVVSWSQACASYGKFCSRLKIAVSLHVIGVCCFLVLAVISAFRVFRRYDPPFVSSKEGEQAAAT
;
A
#
# COMPACT_ATOMS: atom_id res chain seq x y z
N MET A 1 0.76 -17.38 -29.52
CA MET A 1 1.93 -16.53 -29.17
C MET A 1 1.70 -15.02 -29.38
N GLY A 2 0.68 -14.54 -30.11
CA GLY A 2 0.56 -13.10 -30.47
C GLY A 2 -0.22 -12.16 -29.53
N PHE A 3 -0.97 -12.67 -28.55
CA PHE A 3 -1.82 -11.81 -27.69
C PHE A 3 -1.09 -11.21 -26.47
N LEU A 4 0.00 -11.86 -26.00
CA LEU A 4 0.64 -11.55 -24.71
C LEU A 4 1.81 -10.54 -24.79
N ASP A 5 2.32 -10.25 -25.99
CA ASP A 5 3.39 -9.27 -26.21
C ASP A 5 2.87 -7.83 -26.18
N ALA A 6 1.63 -7.60 -26.66
CA ALA A 6 0.97 -6.29 -26.62
C ALA A 6 0.66 -5.81 -25.20
N ASP A 7 0.64 -6.71 -24.21
CA ASP A 7 0.34 -6.38 -22.82
C ASP A 7 1.56 -5.80 -22.07
N VAL A 8 2.79 -6.10 -22.49
CA VAL A 8 4.01 -5.68 -21.76
C VAL A 8 4.16 -4.16 -21.65
N PRO A 9 3.98 -3.38 -22.74
CA PRO A 9 4.02 -1.93 -22.67
C PRO A 9 2.88 -1.37 -21.81
N ARG A 10 1.67 -1.96 -21.90
CA ARG A 10 0.51 -1.55 -21.12
C ARG A 10 0.70 -1.75 -19.62
N LEU A 11 1.20 -2.91 -19.20
CA LEU A 11 1.50 -3.18 -17.79
C LEU A 11 2.57 -2.23 -17.24
N LYS A 12 3.56 -1.86 -18.07
CA LYS A 12 4.63 -0.94 -17.65
C LYS A 12 4.11 0.48 -17.46
N ILE A 13 3.26 0.95 -18.37
CA ILE A 13 2.59 2.26 -18.26
C ILE A 13 1.68 2.27 -17.03
N LEU A 14 0.87 1.23 -16.83
CA LEU A 14 -0.02 1.10 -15.68
C LEU A 14 0.73 1.14 -14.34
N ASP A 15 1.82 0.38 -14.22
CA ASP A 15 2.70 0.37 -13.03
C ASP A 15 3.23 1.77 -12.72
N PHE A 16 3.79 2.45 -13.73
CA PHE A 16 4.28 3.82 -13.59
C PHE A 16 3.19 4.80 -13.20
N SER A 17 2.00 4.72 -13.83
CA SER A 17 0.86 5.58 -13.52
C SER A 17 0.35 5.38 -12.09
N ILE A 18 0.26 4.13 -11.61
CA ILE A 18 -0.16 3.84 -10.23
C ILE A 18 0.85 4.42 -9.25
N ARG A 19 2.16 4.23 -9.47
CA ARG A 19 3.21 4.82 -8.61
C ARG A 19 3.15 6.35 -8.59
N LEU A 20 2.89 6.98 -9.75
CA LEU A 20 2.77 8.43 -9.84
C LEU A 20 1.53 8.97 -9.11
N LEU A 21 0.39 8.27 -9.19
CA LEU A 21 -0.84 8.66 -8.49
C LEU A 21 -0.72 8.46 -6.98
N LEU A 22 -0.01 7.42 -6.55
CA LEU A 22 0.15 7.07 -5.14
C LEU A 22 0.88 8.15 -4.33
N VAL A 23 1.83 8.86 -4.95
CA VAL A 23 2.62 9.91 -4.29
C VAL A 23 1.73 11.06 -3.77
N PRO A 24 0.94 11.77 -4.60
CA PRO A 24 0.09 12.84 -4.11
C PRO A 24 -0.97 12.34 -3.12
N PHE A 25 -1.52 11.13 -3.29
CA PHE A 25 -2.46 10.58 -2.31
C PHE A 25 -1.85 10.44 -0.91
N ASN A 26 -0.63 9.89 -0.82
CA ASN A 26 0.07 9.78 0.47
C ASN A 26 0.46 11.15 1.03
N LEU A 27 0.93 12.08 0.19
CA LEU A 27 1.28 13.43 0.63
C LEU A 27 0.07 14.19 1.18
N VAL A 28 -1.09 14.09 0.52
CA VAL A 28 -2.33 14.71 0.99
C VAL A 28 -2.81 14.05 2.29
N ALA A 29 -2.74 12.72 2.40
CA ALA A 29 -3.10 12.01 3.63
C ALA A 29 -2.22 12.44 4.82
N ILE A 30 -0.89 12.52 4.60
CA ILE A 30 0.08 13.00 5.60
C ILE A 30 -0.23 14.45 5.99
N TRP A 31 -0.44 15.32 5.00
CA TRP A 31 -0.72 16.73 5.25
C TRP A 31 -1.97 16.92 6.10
N ILE A 32 -3.06 16.23 5.75
CA ILE A 32 -4.31 16.30 6.52
C ILE A 32 -4.09 15.78 7.94
N ALA A 33 -3.39 14.65 8.11
CA ALA A 33 -3.15 14.05 9.41
C ALA A 33 -2.28 14.94 10.31
N VAL A 34 -1.14 15.44 9.82
CA VAL A 34 -0.19 16.27 10.59
C VAL A 34 -0.79 17.63 10.95
N ASN A 35 -1.59 18.22 10.07
CA ASN A 35 -2.23 19.50 10.35
C ASN A 35 -3.59 19.36 11.08
N ASN A 36 -3.93 18.14 11.55
CA ASN A 36 -5.14 17.90 12.31
C ASN A 36 -4.91 18.22 13.78
N ARG A 37 -5.46 19.35 14.22
CA ARG A 37 -5.59 19.74 15.62
C ARG A 37 -6.96 20.35 15.86
N GLU A 38 -7.55 20.07 17.00
CA GLU A 38 -8.82 20.66 17.43
C GLU A 38 -8.75 20.95 18.93
N ASN A 39 -9.17 22.15 19.31
CA ASN A 39 -9.27 22.55 20.71
C ASN A 39 -10.73 22.52 21.16
N ASN A 40 -10.96 21.94 22.34
CA ASN A 40 -12.26 21.94 22.99
C ASN A 40 -12.12 22.62 24.36
N ILE A 41 -13.08 23.46 24.73
CA ILE A 41 -13.05 24.21 26.00
C ILE A 41 -13.19 23.26 27.20
N ASP A 42 -13.98 22.19 27.06
CA ASP A 42 -14.29 21.26 28.15
C ASP A 42 -13.23 20.16 28.33
N TYR A 43 -12.59 19.74 27.23
CA TYR A 43 -11.69 18.59 27.19
C TYR A 43 -10.23 18.92 26.82
N GLY A 44 -9.96 20.15 26.40
CA GLY A 44 -8.62 20.60 26.01
C GLY A 44 -8.29 20.36 24.53
N GLU A 45 -7.01 20.51 24.20
CA GLU A 45 -6.47 20.36 22.86
C GLU A 45 -6.20 18.89 22.52
N LEU A 46 -6.54 18.52 21.28
CA LEU A 46 -6.34 17.18 20.74
C LEU A 46 -5.53 17.30 19.45
N GLU A 47 -4.35 16.68 19.44
CA GLU A 47 -3.44 16.71 18.31
C GLU A 47 -3.22 15.32 17.70
N PHE A 48 -2.79 15.28 16.44
CA PHE A 48 -2.41 14.02 15.80
C PHE A 48 -1.23 13.31 16.50
N ALA A 49 -0.38 14.08 17.20
CA ALA A 49 0.84 13.59 17.82
C ALA A 49 0.57 12.70 19.05
N ASP A 50 -0.62 12.79 19.63
CA ASP A 50 -1.04 12.05 20.82
C ASP A 50 -1.34 10.57 20.50
N PHE A 51 -1.69 10.28 19.25
CA PHE A 51 -2.11 8.95 18.83
C PHE A 51 -0.99 8.21 18.09
N ILE A 52 -0.54 7.10 18.68
CA ILE A 52 0.52 6.27 18.10
C ILE A 52 0.10 5.66 16.75
N GLY A 53 -1.18 5.33 16.57
CA GLY A 53 -1.72 4.82 15.31
C GLY A 53 -1.65 5.84 14.16
N LEU A 54 -1.87 7.13 14.45
CA LEU A 54 -1.75 8.21 13.47
C LEU A 54 -0.28 8.45 13.10
N LYS A 55 0.61 8.45 14.08
CA LYS A 55 2.06 8.50 13.85
C LYS A 55 2.53 7.35 12.98
N TYR A 56 2.04 6.14 13.24
CA TYR A 56 2.35 4.96 12.44
C TYR A 56 1.87 5.11 11.00
N MET A 57 0.60 5.52 10.79
CA MET A 57 0.05 5.80 9.46
C MET A 57 0.87 6.82 8.68
N VAL A 58 1.24 7.93 9.31
CA VAL A 58 2.03 9.00 8.68
C VAL A 58 3.42 8.49 8.31
N CYS A 59 4.08 7.74 9.20
CA CYS A 59 5.40 7.17 8.95
C CYS A 59 5.38 6.20 7.76
N ILE A 60 4.46 5.24 7.75
CA ILE A 60 4.36 4.27 6.66
C ILE A 60 3.96 4.97 5.35
N SER A 61 3.02 5.92 5.38
CA SER A 61 2.65 6.72 4.21
C SER A 61 3.86 7.47 3.63
N ALA A 62 4.71 8.05 4.48
CA ALA A 62 5.89 8.79 4.05
C ALA A 62 6.95 7.88 3.41
N VAL A 63 7.24 6.74 4.04
CA VAL A 63 8.14 5.71 3.47
C VAL A 63 7.60 5.23 2.12
N SER A 64 6.29 5.00 2.04
CA SER A 64 5.63 4.53 0.82
C SER A 64 5.71 5.54 -0.32
N ALA A 65 5.51 6.84 -0.04
CA ALA A 65 5.63 7.91 -1.01
C ALA A 65 7.08 8.06 -1.50
N GLY A 66 8.05 8.01 -0.58
CA GLY A 66 9.47 8.07 -0.91
C GLY A 66 9.90 6.90 -1.80
N TYR A 67 9.45 5.69 -1.49
CA TYR A 67 9.70 4.52 -2.32
C TYR A 67 9.02 4.61 -3.69
N ALA A 68 7.76 5.03 -3.76
CA ALA A 68 7.04 5.18 -5.03
C ALA A 68 7.74 6.19 -5.96
N LEU A 69 8.21 7.31 -5.41
CA LEU A 69 9.03 8.29 -6.13
C LEU A 69 10.36 7.70 -6.61
N PHE A 70 11.11 7.04 -5.72
CA PHE A 70 12.39 6.43 -6.06
C PHE A 70 12.24 5.37 -7.17
N ALA A 71 11.21 4.54 -7.07
CA ALA A 71 10.92 3.51 -8.06
C ALA A 71 10.46 4.10 -9.41
N ALA A 72 9.66 5.17 -9.40
CA ALA A 72 9.27 5.88 -10.61
C ALA A 72 10.49 6.50 -11.32
N VAL A 73 11.38 7.18 -10.58
CA VAL A 73 12.58 7.81 -11.13
C VAL A 73 13.58 6.77 -11.66
N SER A 74 13.84 5.71 -10.91
CA SER A 74 14.74 4.64 -11.33
C SER A 74 14.25 3.89 -12.58
N SER A 75 12.93 3.82 -12.81
CA SER A 75 12.37 3.24 -14.04
C SER A 75 12.69 4.07 -15.30
N TRP A 76 12.99 5.37 -15.14
CA TRP A 76 13.32 6.30 -16.22
C TRP A 76 14.82 6.36 -16.53
N ILE A 77 15.65 6.17 -15.50
CA ILE A 77 17.12 6.29 -15.60
C ILE A 77 17.74 4.91 -15.89
N ARG A 78 18.02 4.62 -17.17
CA ARG A 78 18.61 3.35 -17.62
C ARG A 78 19.97 3.02 -16.96
N CYS A 79 20.75 4.01 -16.56
CA CYS A 79 22.07 3.80 -15.92
C CYS A 79 22.00 3.09 -14.56
N LEU A 80 20.92 3.28 -13.80
CA LEU A 80 20.74 2.64 -12.49
C LEU A 80 20.35 1.15 -12.61
N VAL A 81 19.91 0.72 -13.81
CA VAL A 81 19.38 -0.62 -14.08
C VAL A 81 20.45 -1.54 -14.70
N THR A 82 21.71 -1.39 -14.27
CA THR A 82 22.84 -2.22 -14.75
C THR A 82 22.72 -3.69 -14.31
N ARG A 83 21.92 -3.98 -13.29
CA ARG A 83 21.48 -5.34 -12.90
C ARG A 83 19.95 -5.40 -12.77
N ALA A 84 19.26 -5.48 -13.91
CA ALA A 84 17.80 -5.53 -13.99
C ALA A 84 17.15 -6.58 -13.08
N TRP A 85 17.82 -7.70 -12.83
CA TRP A 85 17.32 -8.76 -11.95
C TRP A 85 17.31 -8.38 -10.47
N ILE A 86 18.37 -7.71 -9.97
CA ILE A 86 18.44 -7.28 -8.57
C ILE A 86 17.38 -6.21 -8.29
N PHE A 87 17.22 -5.25 -9.20
CA PHE A 87 16.21 -4.22 -9.08
C PHE A 87 14.80 -4.83 -9.05
N PHE A 88 14.54 -5.83 -9.88
CA PHE A 88 13.25 -6.52 -9.94
C PHE A 88 12.91 -7.28 -8.65
N VAL A 89 13.88 -8.02 -8.09
CA VAL A 89 13.69 -8.74 -6.82
C VAL A 89 13.55 -7.77 -5.63
N ALA A 90 14.37 -6.71 -5.60
CA ALA A 90 14.28 -5.69 -4.56
C ALA A 90 12.95 -4.93 -4.61
N ASP A 91 12.47 -4.60 -5.81
CA ASP A 91 11.17 -3.95 -6.01
C ASP A 91 10.01 -4.84 -5.55
N GLN A 92 10.08 -6.15 -5.82
CA GLN A 92 9.05 -7.09 -5.36
C GLN A 92 9.05 -7.26 -3.83
N LEU A 93 10.23 -7.44 -3.23
CA LEU A 93 10.36 -7.60 -1.79
C LEU A 93 9.91 -6.33 -1.06
N LEU A 94 10.33 -5.16 -1.54
CA LEU A 94 10.00 -3.88 -0.92
C LEU A 94 8.52 -3.53 -1.07
N ASN A 95 7.91 -3.76 -2.25
CA ASN A 95 6.46 -3.60 -2.44
C ASN A 95 5.66 -4.50 -1.49
N GLN A 96 6.07 -5.76 -1.32
CA GLN A 96 5.36 -6.71 -0.47
C GLN A 96 5.42 -6.28 1.01
N VAL A 97 6.62 -5.89 1.49
CA VAL A 97 6.80 -5.39 2.87
C VAL A 97 5.95 -4.13 3.10
N LEU A 98 5.96 -3.18 2.17
CA LEU A 98 5.17 -1.96 2.27
C LEU A 98 3.67 -2.25 2.26
N ALA A 99 3.20 -3.17 1.41
CA ALA A 99 1.79 -3.58 1.41
C ALA A 99 1.36 -4.14 2.78
N TYR A 100 2.18 -4.98 3.41
CA TYR A 100 1.90 -5.50 4.75
C TYR A 100 1.87 -4.39 5.83
N LEU A 101 2.83 -3.46 5.79
CA LEU A 101 2.87 -2.33 6.73
C LEU A 101 1.68 -1.38 6.55
N MET A 102 1.28 -1.12 5.31
CA MET A 102 0.10 -0.30 5.00
C MET A 102 -1.20 -0.97 5.48
N VAL A 103 -1.35 -2.29 5.27
CA VAL A 103 -2.53 -3.05 5.73
C VAL A 103 -2.62 -3.06 7.26
N THR A 104 -1.50 -3.33 7.95
CA THR A 104 -1.48 -3.30 9.42
C THR A 104 -1.77 -1.90 9.95
N SER A 105 -1.29 -0.84 9.28
CA SER A 105 -1.65 0.54 9.63
C SER A 105 -3.16 0.77 9.52
N VAL A 106 -3.79 0.39 8.40
CA VAL A 106 -5.26 0.49 8.25
C VAL A 106 -5.99 -0.26 9.35
N ALA A 107 -5.57 -1.49 9.68
CA ALA A 107 -6.20 -2.26 10.75
C ALA A 107 -6.18 -1.50 12.08
N THR A 108 -5.03 -0.95 12.47
CA THR A 108 -4.92 -0.15 13.72
C THR A 108 -5.80 1.10 13.70
N LEU A 109 -5.93 1.76 12.54
CA LEU A 109 -6.75 2.97 12.40
C LEU A 109 -8.24 2.67 12.41
N VAL A 110 -8.67 1.53 11.87
CA VAL A 110 -10.07 1.11 11.86
C VAL A 110 -10.55 0.87 13.28
N GLU A 111 -9.77 0.14 14.09
CA GLU A 111 -10.07 -0.06 15.52
C GLU A 111 -10.10 1.27 16.28
N PHE A 112 -9.12 2.14 16.02
CA PHE A 112 -9.08 3.47 16.62
C PHE A 112 -10.32 4.31 16.26
N LEU A 113 -10.69 4.35 14.98
CA LEU A 113 -11.88 5.08 14.51
C LEU A 113 -13.16 4.47 15.10
N TYR A 114 -13.23 3.14 15.20
CA TYR A 114 -14.37 2.46 15.78
C TYR A 114 -14.59 2.88 17.25
N LEU A 115 -13.52 2.88 18.06
CA LEU A 115 -13.57 3.34 19.45
C LEU A 115 -13.86 4.84 19.55
N ALA A 116 -13.29 5.65 18.65
CA ALA A 116 -13.52 7.09 18.67
C ALA A 116 -14.98 7.48 18.34
N TYR A 117 -15.64 6.73 17.45
CA TYR A 117 -17.03 6.98 17.05
C TYR A 117 -18.08 6.26 17.90
N ASN A 118 -17.81 5.06 18.41
CA ASN A 118 -18.80 4.26 19.14
C ASN A 118 -18.52 4.18 20.64
N GLY A 119 -17.27 4.40 21.07
CA GLY A 119 -16.84 4.11 22.44
C GLY A 119 -16.86 2.62 22.77
N ASP A 120 -16.54 2.30 24.03
CA ASP A 120 -16.75 0.98 24.60
C ASP A 120 -17.05 1.10 26.10
N GLN A 121 -18.26 0.72 26.49
CA GLN A 121 -18.73 0.78 27.88
C GLN A 121 -17.99 -0.20 28.78
N VAL A 122 -17.53 -1.35 28.25
CA VAL A 122 -16.87 -2.41 29.04
C VAL A 122 -15.53 -1.93 29.60
N VAL A 123 -14.81 -1.13 28.81
CA VAL A 123 -13.53 -0.53 29.22
C VAL A 123 -13.63 0.96 29.57
N SER A 124 -14.86 1.47 29.78
CA SER A 124 -15.13 2.88 30.13
C SER A 124 -14.57 3.90 29.13
N TRP A 125 -14.49 3.54 27.85
CA TRP A 125 -14.03 4.42 26.78
C TRP A 125 -15.20 5.23 26.22
N SER A 126 -15.12 6.56 26.34
CA SER A 126 -16.15 7.48 25.84
C SER A 126 -15.98 7.83 24.36
N GLN A 127 -17.09 8.16 23.69
CA GLN A 127 -17.07 8.57 22.29
C GLN A 127 -16.34 9.91 22.12
N ALA A 128 -15.09 9.87 21.65
CA ALA A 128 -14.28 11.07 21.43
C ALA A 128 -14.83 11.96 20.29
N CYS A 129 -15.36 11.37 19.22
CA CYS A 129 -15.84 12.12 18.06
C CYS A 129 -17.12 12.93 18.31
N ALA A 130 -17.80 12.72 19.44
CA ALA A 130 -18.91 13.59 19.86
C ALA A 130 -18.39 15.00 20.22
N SER A 131 -17.23 15.08 20.87
CA SER A 131 -16.59 16.33 21.29
C SER A 131 -15.61 16.89 20.26
N TYR A 132 -15.01 16.03 19.43
CA TYR A 132 -13.97 16.37 18.44
C TYR A 132 -14.40 16.03 17.00
N GLY A 133 -15.59 16.48 16.61
CA GLY A 133 -16.21 16.12 15.33
C GLY A 133 -15.40 16.57 14.10
N LYS A 134 -14.76 17.75 14.16
CA LYS A 134 -13.99 18.27 13.02
C LYS A 134 -12.69 17.49 12.84
N PHE A 135 -12.01 17.18 13.93
CA PHE A 135 -10.84 16.32 13.97
C PHE A 135 -11.18 14.95 13.38
N CYS A 136 -12.24 14.31 13.86
CA CYS A 136 -12.66 13.00 13.38
C CYS A 136 -13.10 12.98 11.91
N SER A 137 -13.73 14.05 11.42
CA SER A 137 -14.08 14.16 10.00
C SER A 137 -12.83 14.25 9.12
N ARG A 138 -11.84 15.08 9.51
CA ARG A 138 -10.56 15.20 8.79
C ARG A 138 -9.76 13.91 8.84
N LEU A 139 -9.75 13.27 10.01
CA LEU A 139 -9.08 11.99 10.21
C LEU A 139 -9.67 10.93 9.27
N LYS A 140 -11.00 10.82 9.20
CA LYS A 140 -11.69 9.90 8.30
C LYS A 140 -11.29 10.10 6.84
N ILE A 141 -11.15 11.35 6.39
CA ILE A 141 -10.65 11.67 5.04
C ILE A 141 -9.22 11.16 4.87
N ALA A 142 -8.31 11.44 5.82
CA ALA A 142 -6.94 10.95 5.75
C ALA A 142 -6.85 9.42 5.69
N VAL A 143 -7.62 8.70 6.52
CA VAL A 143 -7.69 7.23 6.47
C VAL A 143 -8.24 6.75 5.14
N SER A 144 -9.27 7.39 4.59
CA SER A 144 -9.81 6.98 3.29
C SER A 144 -8.76 7.09 2.16
N LEU A 145 -7.94 8.15 2.17
CA LEU A 145 -6.83 8.31 1.23
C LEU A 145 -5.75 7.24 1.44
N HIS A 146 -5.46 6.91 2.70
CA HIS A 146 -4.50 5.86 3.04
C HIS A 146 -4.99 4.48 2.56
N VAL A 147 -6.28 4.16 2.74
CA VAL A 147 -6.92 2.93 2.23
C VAL A 147 -6.84 2.85 0.70
N ILE A 148 -7.10 3.96 0.00
CA ILE A 148 -6.89 4.02 -1.47
C ILE A 148 -5.44 3.69 -1.81
N GLY A 149 -4.48 4.24 -1.07
CA GLY A 149 -3.06 3.91 -1.21
C GLY A 149 -2.75 2.42 -1.00
N VAL A 150 -3.38 1.78 -0.01
CA VAL A 150 -3.26 0.32 0.23
C VAL A 150 -3.76 -0.46 -0.98
N CYS A 151 -4.93 -0.13 -1.52
CA CYS A 151 -5.48 -0.78 -2.71
C CYS A 151 -4.53 -0.66 -3.91
N CYS A 152 -3.94 0.53 -4.12
CA CYS A 152 -2.93 0.73 -5.16
C CYS A 152 -1.69 -0.17 -4.97
N PHE A 153 -1.18 -0.30 -3.74
CA PHE A 153 -0.06 -1.20 -3.43
C PHE A 153 -0.40 -2.67 -3.66
N LEU A 154 -1.61 -3.11 -3.34
CA LEU A 154 -2.07 -4.47 -3.63
C LEU A 154 -2.09 -4.75 -5.13
N VAL A 155 -2.59 -3.81 -5.94
CA VAL A 155 -2.56 -3.92 -7.41
C VAL A 155 -1.12 -3.98 -7.93
N LEU A 156 -0.21 -3.15 -7.39
CA LEU A 156 1.21 -3.20 -7.75
C LEU A 156 1.86 -4.54 -7.38
N ALA A 157 1.53 -5.10 -6.21
CA ALA A 157 2.02 -6.41 -5.79
C ALA A 157 1.56 -7.53 -6.76
N VAL A 158 0.29 -7.49 -7.20
CA VAL A 158 -0.25 -8.43 -8.19
C VAL A 158 0.45 -8.28 -9.55
N ILE A 159 0.62 -7.05 -10.04
CA ILE A 159 1.35 -6.77 -11.30
C ILE A 159 2.79 -7.30 -11.21
N SER A 160 3.46 -7.08 -10.08
CA SER A 160 4.82 -7.54 -9.84
C SER A 160 4.91 -9.07 -9.86
N ALA A 161 4.04 -9.75 -9.09
CA ALA A 161 3.96 -11.21 -9.07
C ALA A 161 3.66 -11.80 -10.46
N PHE A 162 2.72 -11.20 -11.20
CA PHE A 162 2.38 -11.63 -12.55
C PHE A 162 3.59 -11.58 -13.51
N ARG A 163 4.41 -10.52 -13.45
CA ARG A 163 5.62 -10.40 -14.27
C ARG A 163 6.66 -11.48 -13.95
N VAL A 164 6.78 -11.88 -12.68
CA VAL A 164 7.69 -12.94 -12.21
C VAL A 164 7.24 -14.27 -12.78
N PHE A 165 5.98 -14.66 -12.54
CA PHE A 165 5.46 -15.96 -12.93
C PHE A 165 5.51 -16.15 -14.45
N ARG A 166 5.27 -15.08 -15.23
CA ARG A 166 5.35 -15.16 -16.70
C ARG A 166 6.76 -15.37 -17.24
N ARG A 167 7.81 -15.24 -16.42
CA ARG A 167 9.20 -15.52 -16.84
C ARG A 167 9.56 -17.00 -16.70
N TYR A 168 8.79 -17.77 -15.95
CA TYR A 168 8.99 -19.21 -15.78
C TYR A 168 8.03 -19.95 -16.72
N ASP A 169 8.56 -20.65 -17.72
CA ASP A 169 7.77 -21.57 -18.53
C ASP A 169 7.28 -22.74 -17.65
N PRO A 170 6.07 -23.28 -17.88
CA PRO A 170 5.62 -24.48 -17.19
C PRO A 170 6.64 -25.61 -17.43
N PRO A 171 6.96 -26.43 -16.41
CA PRO A 171 7.91 -27.52 -16.59
C PRO A 171 7.47 -28.40 -17.76
N PHE A 172 8.40 -28.66 -18.69
CA PHE A 172 8.15 -29.57 -19.80
C PHE A 172 7.74 -30.93 -19.24
N VAL A 173 6.48 -31.30 -19.41
CA VAL A 173 6.02 -32.67 -19.19
C VAL A 173 6.66 -33.49 -20.31
N SER A 174 7.71 -34.24 -19.99
CA SER A 174 8.30 -35.17 -20.95
C SER A 174 7.25 -36.26 -21.21
N SER A 175 6.77 -36.40 -22.44
CA SER A 175 5.81 -37.43 -22.87
C SER A 175 6.39 -38.86 -22.84
N LYS A 176 7.37 -39.16 -21.98
CA LYS A 176 8.04 -40.46 -21.90
C LYS A 176 7.47 -41.42 -20.86
N GLU A 177 6.29 -41.14 -20.31
CA GLU A 177 5.60 -42.05 -19.38
C GLU A 177 4.40 -42.79 -20.02
N GLY A 178 4.29 -42.74 -21.36
CA GLY A 178 3.27 -43.46 -22.13
C GLY A 178 3.75 -44.72 -22.86
N GLU A 179 5.06 -44.98 -22.95
CA GLU A 179 5.62 -46.04 -23.80
C GLU A 179 6.37 -47.14 -23.04
N GLN A 180 6.02 -47.35 -21.77
CA GLN A 180 6.50 -48.52 -20.99
C GLN A 180 5.38 -49.41 -20.42
N ALA A 181 4.10 -49.06 -20.64
CA ALA A 181 2.96 -49.89 -20.25
C ALA A 181 2.38 -50.76 -21.40
N ALA A 182 2.98 -50.73 -22.59
CA ALA A 182 2.56 -51.53 -23.75
C ALA A 182 3.53 -52.67 -24.13
N ALA A 183 4.57 -52.90 -23.31
CA ALA A 183 5.51 -54.00 -23.47
C ALA A 183 5.71 -54.71 -22.13
N THR A 184 4.64 -55.29 -21.60
CA THR A 184 4.67 -56.42 -20.66
C THR A 184 3.42 -57.25 -20.84
#